data_AF-A0A7Y6PN51-F1
#
_entry.id   AF-A0A7Y6PN51-F1
#
_cell.length_a   1.000
_cell.length_b   1.000
_cell.length_c   1.000
_cell.angle_alpha   90.00
_cell.angle_beta   90.00
_cell.angle_gamma   90.00
#
_symmetry.space_group_name_H-M   'P 1'
#
loop_
_entity.id
_entity.type
_entity.pdbx_description
1 polymer ?
#
loop_
_entity_poly.entity_id
_entity_poly.type
_entity_poly.pdbx_seq_one_letter_code
_entity_poly.pdbx_strand_id
1 'polypeptide(L)'
;MRSLVVPIAMAVQVTTGLRAFADQARQLDEKTALAHLDKGVIAFRAGKFDEALRELTLAHKSAPDTPNPFRWLALTEIQLGDCTAALGHIDEFLARVPPTDERVAEMARWRDLCKRTGVLRVDSTPTAATLHIDGAVVGATPYKSLAMRSGTHTLIADRDGFRSASRTVDLTAGGELDVHLTLSPIRRSITDRWWFWPAVGVVALGVTGGIIYVATRDGELPPIHCTDMGCMP
;
A
#
# COMPACT_ATOMS: atom_id res chain seq x y z
N MET A 1 39.80 -11.54 -72.26
CA MET A 1 39.43 -11.95 -70.89
C MET A 1 40.40 -11.28 -69.92
N ARG A 2 39.94 -10.27 -69.15
CA ARG A 2 40.75 -9.63 -68.10
C ARG A 2 40.20 -10.10 -66.75
N SER A 3 40.96 -10.95 -66.05
CA SER A 3 40.62 -11.41 -64.69
C SER A 3 40.76 -10.25 -63.70
N LEU A 4 39.65 -9.91 -63.05
CA LEU A 4 39.60 -9.03 -61.88
C LEU A 4 40.17 -9.79 -60.67
N VAL A 5 41.44 -9.56 -60.36
CA VAL A 5 42.02 -9.91 -59.05
C VAL A 5 41.81 -8.71 -58.15
N VAL A 6 40.75 -8.72 -57.34
CA VAL A 6 40.58 -7.75 -56.26
C VAL A 6 41.65 -8.06 -55.20
N PRO A 7 42.55 -7.11 -54.86
CA PRO A 7 43.65 -7.40 -53.96
C PRO A 7 43.14 -7.62 -52.53
N ILE A 8 43.51 -8.76 -51.94
CA ILE A 8 43.23 -9.19 -50.56
C ILE A 8 43.55 -8.09 -49.52
N ALA A 9 44.45 -7.15 -49.83
CA ALA A 9 44.81 -6.02 -48.97
C ALA A 9 43.64 -5.06 -48.64
N MET A 10 42.68 -4.84 -49.54
CA MET A 10 41.53 -3.96 -49.30
C MET A 10 40.56 -4.54 -48.25
N ALA A 11 40.41 -5.87 -48.19
CA ALA A 11 39.54 -6.52 -47.19
C ALA A 11 40.10 -6.44 -45.76
N VAL A 12 41.44 -6.39 -45.60
CA VAL A 12 42.11 -6.28 -44.28
C VAL A 12 41.98 -4.87 -43.68
N GLN A 13 42.05 -3.82 -44.50
CA GLN A 13 41.90 -2.43 -44.02
C GLN A 13 40.45 -2.11 -43.61
N VAL A 14 39.46 -2.61 -44.35
CA VAL A 14 38.03 -2.43 -44.04
C VAL A 14 37.64 -3.12 -42.73
N THR A 15 38.14 -4.34 -42.50
CA THR A 15 37.87 -5.09 -41.26
C THR A 15 38.56 -4.49 -40.02
N THR A 16 39.76 -3.94 -40.18
CA THR A 16 40.48 -3.25 -39.09
C THR A 16 39.79 -1.94 -38.72
N GLY A 17 39.33 -1.16 -39.71
CA GLY A 17 38.57 0.07 -39.47
C GLY A 17 37.26 -0.19 -38.72
N LEU A 18 36.47 -1.19 -39.14
CA LEU A 18 35.21 -1.56 -38.47
C LEU A 18 35.40 -1.97 -37.01
N ARG A 19 36.47 -2.72 -36.68
CA ARG A 19 36.80 -3.06 -35.29
C ARG A 19 37.14 -1.83 -34.46
N ALA A 20 37.99 -0.94 -34.97
CA ALA A 20 38.35 0.28 -34.26
C ALA A 20 37.13 1.19 -33.98
N PHE A 21 36.19 1.29 -34.93
CA PHE A 21 34.93 2.02 -34.70
C PHE A 21 34.04 1.34 -33.65
N ALA A 22 33.94 0.00 -33.67
CA ALA A 22 33.20 -0.75 -32.67
C ALA A 22 33.82 -0.60 -31.27
N ASP A 23 35.15 -0.64 -31.17
CA ASP A 23 35.87 -0.43 -29.91
C ASP A 23 35.69 0.99 -29.38
N GLN A 24 35.74 2.01 -30.26
CA GLN A 24 35.48 3.40 -29.88
C GLN A 24 34.04 3.61 -29.40
N ALA A 25 33.06 3.01 -30.09
CA ALA A 25 31.67 3.05 -29.66
C ALA A 25 31.50 2.41 -28.28
N ARG A 26 32.08 1.22 -28.07
CA ARG A 26 32.07 0.52 -26.79
C ARG A 26 32.69 1.35 -25.65
N GLN A 27 33.80 2.03 -25.91
CA GLN A 27 34.44 2.91 -24.92
C GLN A 27 33.55 4.11 -24.55
N LEU A 28 32.85 4.70 -25.53
CA LEU A 28 31.92 5.81 -25.27
C LEU A 28 30.73 5.35 -24.43
N ASP A 29 30.19 4.18 -24.76
CA ASP A 29 29.09 3.54 -24.05
C ASP A 29 29.47 3.21 -22.60
N GLU A 30 30.67 2.65 -22.38
CA GLU A 30 31.20 2.36 -21.04
C GLU A 30 31.42 3.64 -20.21
N LYS A 31 31.95 4.70 -20.81
CA LYS A 31 32.12 5.99 -20.13
C LYS A 31 30.77 6.61 -19.75
N THR A 32 29.78 6.51 -20.63
CA THR A 32 28.42 6.99 -20.37
C THR A 32 27.77 6.19 -19.26
N ALA A 33 27.93 4.86 -19.28
CA ALA A 33 27.45 3.98 -18.23
C ALA A 33 28.07 4.32 -16.88
N LEU A 34 29.39 4.57 -16.82
CA LEU A 34 30.08 4.95 -15.58
C LEU A 34 29.56 6.27 -15.01
N ALA A 35 29.34 7.29 -15.85
CA ALA A 35 28.81 8.58 -15.40
C ALA A 35 27.41 8.46 -14.78
N HIS A 36 26.54 7.66 -15.38
CA HIS A 36 25.21 7.37 -14.83
C HIS A 36 25.28 6.49 -13.58
N LEU A 37 26.19 5.52 -13.54
CA LEU A 37 26.43 4.69 -12.37
C LEU A 37 26.83 5.53 -11.16
N ASP A 38 27.79 6.44 -11.33
CA ASP A 38 28.26 7.32 -10.25
C ASP A 38 27.13 8.21 -9.70
N LYS A 39 26.33 8.81 -10.60
CA LYS A 39 25.15 9.59 -10.19
C LYS A 39 24.15 8.73 -9.42
N GLY A 40 23.88 7.52 -9.91
CA GLY A 40 22.97 6.58 -9.26
C GLY A 40 23.44 6.19 -7.86
N VAL A 41 24.73 5.91 -7.69
CA VAL A 41 25.32 5.58 -6.38
C VAL A 41 25.28 6.78 -5.42
N ILE A 42 25.53 7.99 -5.92
CA ILE A 42 25.42 9.22 -5.12
C ILE A 42 23.97 9.42 -4.66
N ALA A 43 22.99 9.27 -5.56
CA ALA A 43 21.58 9.38 -5.23
C ALA A 43 21.14 8.31 -4.22
N PHE A 44 21.61 7.07 -4.37
CA PHE A 44 21.35 5.97 -3.43
C PHE A 44 21.85 6.31 -2.04
N ARG A 45 23.10 6.77 -1.92
CA ARG A 45 23.70 7.19 -0.64
C ARG A 45 22.97 8.38 -0.01
N ALA A 46 22.33 9.22 -0.82
CA ALA A 46 21.49 10.32 -0.37
C ALA A 46 20.06 9.88 0.02
N GLY A 47 19.72 8.59 -0.06
CA GLY A 47 18.38 8.06 0.18
C GLY A 47 17.35 8.41 -0.90
N LYS A 48 17.79 8.95 -2.04
CA LYS A 48 16.93 9.33 -3.16
C LYS A 48 16.76 8.14 -4.11
N PHE A 49 16.10 7.09 -3.65
CA PHE A 49 16.04 5.81 -4.35
C PHE A 49 15.37 5.90 -5.73
N ASP A 50 14.37 6.77 -5.92
CA ASP A 50 13.77 7.00 -7.25
C ASP A 50 14.77 7.60 -8.25
N GLU A 51 15.62 8.52 -7.80
CA GLU A 51 16.67 9.12 -8.62
C GLU A 51 17.78 8.11 -8.92
N ALA A 52 18.17 7.34 -7.90
CA ALA A 52 19.13 6.25 -8.04
C ALA A 52 18.66 5.24 -9.09
N LEU A 53 17.41 4.77 -9.01
CA LEU A 53 16.85 3.79 -9.92
C LEU A 53 16.90 4.27 -11.37
N ARG A 54 16.51 5.53 -11.62
CA ARG A 54 16.58 6.14 -12.96
C ARG A 54 18.01 6.17 -13.51
N GLU A 55 18.96 6.70 -12.74
CA GLU A 55 20.35 6.84 -13.20
C GLU A 55 21.01 5.46 -13.41
N LEU A 56 20.79 4.50 -12.52
CA LEU A 56 21.29 3.14 -12.65
C LEU A 56 20.69 2.39 -13.85
N THR A 57 19.43 2.68 -14.18
CA THR A 57 18.78 2.13 -15.38
C THR A 57 19.43 2.66 -16.65
N LEU A 58 19.77 3.96 -16.69
CA LEU A 58 20.52 4.56 -17.80
C LEU A 58 21.94 4.00 -17.90
N ALA A 59 22.59 3.72 -16.76
CA ALA A 59 23.89 3.06 -16.73
C ALA A 59 23.84 1.67 -17.35
N HIS A 60 22.88 0.84 -16.92
CA HIS A 60 22.66 -0.49 -17.47
C HIS A 60 22.33 -0.45 -18.97
N LYS A 61 21.46 0.47 -19.40
CA LYS A 61 21.11 0.64 -20.82
C LYS A 61 22.32 0.98 -21.69
N SER A 62 23.27 1.76 -21.14
CA SER A 62 24.47 2.19 -21.87
C SER A 62 25.50 1.06 -21.97
N ALA A 63 25.63 0.22 -20.95
CA ALA A 63 26.54 -0.93 -20.97
C ALA A 63 25.87 -2.20 -20.41
N PRO A 64 25.04 -2.89 -21.20
CA PRO A 64 24.16 -3.96 -20.71
C PRO A 64 24.91 -5.18 -20.18
N ASP A 65 26.14 -5.41 -20.67
CA ASP A 65 26.97 -6.54 -20.26
C ASP A 65 27.75 -6.29 -18.96
N THR A 66 27.75 -5.05 -18.45
CA THR A 66 28.50 -4.72 -17.23
C THR A 66 27.80 -5.27 -15.98
N PRO A 67 28.50 -6.01 -15.10
CA PRO A 67 27.86 -6.59 -13.92
C PRO A 67 27.48 -5.57 -12.85
N ASN A 68 28.22 -4.47 -12.71
CA ASN A 68 28.09 -3.57 -11.56
C ASN A 68 26.72 -2.87 -11.44
N PRO A 69 26.10 -2.37 -12.54
CA PRO A 69 24.74 -1.79 -12.46
C PRO A 69 23.69 -2.74 -11.88
N PHE A 70 23.76 -4.05 -12.16
CA PHE A 70 22.81 -5.03 -11.62
C PHE A 70 22.77 -5.06 -10.09
N ARG A 71 23.94 -5.06 -9.44
CA ARG A 71 24.01 -5.01 -7.97
C ARG A 71 23.36 -3.74 -7.41
N TRP A 72 23.62 -2.59 -8.01
CA TRP A 72 23.08 -1.32 -7.53
C TRP A 72 21.58 -1.18 -7.80
N LEU A 73 21.09 -1.66 -8.95
CA LEU A 73 19.67 -1.73 -9.26
C LEU A 73 18.95 -2.59 -8.22
N ALA A 74 19.43 -3.82 -7.98
CA ALA A 74 18.90 -4.71 -6.97
C ALA A 74 18.83 -4.07 -5.58
N LEU A 75 19.93 -3.47 -5.12
CA LEU A 75 19.96 -2.79 -3.82
C LEU A 75 18.96 -1.63 -3.75
N THR A 76 18.82 -0.87 -4.84
CA THR A 76 17.88 0.27 -4.91
C THR A 76 16.43 -0.21 -4.86
N GLU A 77 16.11 -1.25 -5.62
CA GLU A 77 14.76 -1.85 -5.66
C GLU A 77 14.36 -2.44 -4.30
N ILE A 78 15.31 -3.07 -3.59
CA ILE A 78 15.09 -3.52 -2.20
C ILE A 78 14.72 -2.35 -1.28
N GLN A 79 15.39 -1.20 -1.39
CA GLN A 79 15.06 -0.02 -0.59
C GLN A 79 13.68 0.55 -0.94
N LEU A 80 13.23 0.38 -2.19
CA LEU A 80 11.90 0.72 -2.65
C LEU A 80 10.84 -0.34 -2.28
N GLY A 81 11.25 -1.47 -1.70
CA GLY A 81 10.37 -2.58 -1.36
C GLY A 81 9.96 -3.46 -2.55
N ASP A 82 10.60 -3.30 -3.71
CA ASP A 82 10.32 -4.10 -4.91
C ASP A 82 11.24 -5.31 -5.00
N CYS A 83 10.95 -6.31 -4.15
CA CYS A 83 11.70 -7.57 -4.17
C CYS A 83 11.55 -8.35 -5.48
N THR A 84 10.47 -8.14 -6.24
CA THR A 84 10.25 -8.82 -7.51
C THR A 84 11.24 -8.34 -8.56
N ALA A 85 11.39 -7.02 -8.74
CA ALA A 85 12.38 -6.44 -9.63
C ALA A 85 13.81 -6.78 -9.17
N ALA A 86 14.08 -6.67 -7.87
CA ALA A 86 15.39 -6.96 -7.29
C ALA A 86 15.88 -8.38 -7.59
N LEU A 87 15.00 -9.38 -7.53
CA LEU A 87 15.38 -10.77 -7.81
C LEU A 87 15.94 -10.96 -9.22
N GLY A 88 15.37 -10.28 -10.21
CA GLY A 88 15.88 -10.30 -11.59
C GLY A 88 17.31 -9.77 -11.65
N HIS A 89 17.56 -8.60 -11.09
CA HIS A 89 18.90 -8.00 -11.12
C HIS A 89 19.93 -8.75 -10.25
N ILE A 90 19.51 -9.33 -9.12
CA ILE A 90 20.39 -10.19 -8.32
C ILE A 90 20.81 -11.42 -9.12
N ASP A 91 19.88 -12.08 -9.80
CA ASP A 91 20.17 -13.29 -10.57
C ASP A 91 21.13 -12.99 -11.72
N GLU A 92 20.94 -11.87 -12.42
CA GLU A 92 21.86 -11.41 -13.47
C GLU A 92 23.27 -11.08 -12.94
N PHE A 93 23.37 -10.47 -11.75
CA PHE A 93 24.66 -10.22 -11.09
C PHE A 93 25.38 -11.52 -10.74
N LEU A 94 24.68 -12.45 -10.08
CA LEU A 94 25.23 -13.74 -9.64
C LEU A 94 25.64 -14.62 -10.82
N ALA A 95 24.99 -14.47 -11.98
CA ALA A 95 25.35 -15.20 -13.20
C ALA A 95 26.66 -14.69 -13.85
N ARG A 96 27.05 -13.43 -13.60
CA ARG A 96 28.22 -12.78 -14.25
C ARG A 96 29.45 -12.70 -13.36
N VAL A 97 29.28 -12.71 -12.04
CA VAL A 97 30.35 -12.45 -11.08
C VAL A 97 30.81 -13.75 -10.42
N PRO A 98 32.13 -14.03 -10.36
CA PRO A 98 32.65 -15.25 -9.73
C PRO A 98 32.24 -15.37 -8.25
N PRO A 99 31.96 -16.58 -7.74
CA PRO A 99 31.58 -16.79 -6.33
C PRO A 99 32.61 -16.31 -5.28
N THR A 100 33.86 -16.09 -5.69
CA THR A 100 34.93 -15.57 -4.82
C THR A 100 34.86 -14.06 -4.61
N ASP A 101 34.04 -13.34 -5.39
CA ASP A 101 33.82 -11.91 -5.21
C ASP A 101 33.02 -11.66 -3.93
N GLU A 102 33.49 -10.75 -3.08
CA GLU A 102 32.88 -10.43 -1.78
C GLU A 102 31.40 -9.99 -1.89
N ARG A 103 31.02 -9.39 -3.02
CA ARG A 103 29.66 -8.88 -3.25
C ARG A 103 28.66 -10.00 -3.53
N VAL A 104 29.11 -11.18 -3.94
CA VAL A 104 28.22 -12.33 -4.21
C VAL A 104 27.54 -12.80 -2.93
N ALA A 105 28.26 -12.83 -1.80
CA ALA A 105 27.69 -13.23 -0.52
C ALA A 105 26.58 -12.27 -0.04
N GLU A 106 26.76 -10.97 -0.27
CA GLU A 106 25.74 -9.95 0.01
C GLU A 106 24.49 -10.18 -0.86
N MET A 107 24.68 -10.38 -2.17
CA MET A 107 23.57 -10.56 -3.11
C MET A 107 22.81 -11.86 -2.88
N ALA A 108 23.50 -12.95 -2.55
CA ALA A 108 22.86 -14.22 -2.19
C ALA A 108 21.94 -14.09 -0.97
N ARG A 109 22.37 -13.33 0.07
CA ARG A 109 21.53 -13.08 1.25
C ARG A 109 20.27 -12.31 0.90
N TRP A 110 20.40 -11.24 0.11
CA TRP A 110 19.24 -10.46 -0.34
C TRP A 110 18.30 -11.28 -1.22
N ARG A 111 18.85 -12.13 -2.11
CA ARG A 111 18.08 -13.07 -2.92
C ARG A 111 17.20 -13.96 -2.04
N ASP A 112 17.78 -14.57 -1.01
CA ASP A 112 17.08 -15.48 -0.12
C ASP A 112 15.99 -14.78 0.69
N LEU A 113 16.21 -13.52 1.09
CA LEU A 113 15.21 -12.70 1.76
C LEU A 113 14.05 -12.36 0.81
N CYS A 114 14.34 -11.85 -0.38
CA CYS A 114 13.32 -11.51 -1.36
C CYS A 114 12.54 -12.73 -1.84
N LYS A 115 13.18 -13.90 -1.99
CA LYS A 115 12.50 -15.17 -2.30
C LYS A 115 11.50 -15.64 -1.24
N ARG A 116 11.56 -15.09 -0.04
CA ARG A 116 10.61 -15.38 1.06
C ARG A 116 9.76 -14.17 1.39
N THR A 117 9.59 -13.25 0.45
CA THR A 117 8.79 -12.03 0.59
C THR A 117 7.67 -12.07 -0.46
N GLY A 118 6.47 -11.69 -0.08
CA GLY A 118 5.36 -11.40 -0.99
C GLY A 118 4.94 -9.95 -0.89
N VAL A 119 4.03 -9.53 -1.75
CA VAL A 119 3.49 -8.16 -1.77
C VAL A 119 2.02 -8.19 -1.36
N LEU A 120 1.67 -7.35 -0.39
CA LEU A 120 0.30 -7.18 0.08
C LEU A 120 -0.22 -5.81 -0.37
N ARG A 121 -1.41 -5.78 -0.99
CA ARG A 121 -2.17 -4.55 -1.23
C ARG A 121 -3.36 -4.53 -0.29
N VAL A 122 -3.53 -3.43 0.44
CA VAL A 122 -4.55 -3.34 1.48
C VAL A 122 -5.36 -2.07 1.35
N ASP A 123 -6.67 -2.24 1.23
CA ASP A 123 -7.66 -1.18 1.21
C ASP A 123 -8.68 -1.38 2.34
N SER A 124 -9.38 -0.31 2.71
CA SER A 124 -10.48 -0.41 3.67
C SER A 124 -11.66 0.48 3.31
N THR A 125 -12.84 0.06 3.79
CA THR A 125 -14.06 0.87 3.77
C THR A 125 -14.55 1.08 5.21
N PRO A 126 -14.59 2.33 5.71
CA PRO A 126 -14.10 3.57 5.08
C PRO A 126 -12.56 3.58 4.92
N THR A 127 -12.07 4.43 4.01
CA THR A 127 -10.62 4.64 3.77
C THR A 127 -9.93 5.31 4.95
N ALA A 128 -8.60 5.31 5.01
CA ALA A 128 -7.82 5.86 6.12
C ALA A 128 -8.14 5.20 7.48
N ALA A 129 -8.35 3.89 7.47
CA ALA A 129 -8.32 3.10 8.69
C ALA A 129 -6.86 2.82 9.08
N THR A 130 -6.56 2.86 10.37
CA THR A 130 -5.24 2.48 10.89
C THR A 130 -5.07 0.96 10.72
N LEU A 131 -4.12 0.56 9.88
CA LEU A 131 -3.75 -0.81 9.63
C LEU A 131 -2.68 -1.26 10.63
N HIS A 132 -2.99 -2.34 11.34
CA HIS A 132 -2.05 -3.10 12.14
C HIS A 132 -1.79 -4.45 11.47
N ILE A 133 -0.54 -4.89 11.50
CA ILE A 133 -0.10 -6.17 10.96
C ILE A 133 0.68 -6.89 12.05
N ASP A 134 0.23 -8.09 12.41
CA ASP A 134 0.79 -8.91 13.50
C ASP A 134 0.94 -8.13 14.82
N GLY A 135 0.01 -7.21 15.07
CA GLY A 135 -0.03 -6.35 16.26
C GLY A 135 0.80 -5.07 16.16
N ALA A 136 1.62 -4.88 15.11
CA ALA A 136 2.37 -3.65 14.89
C ALA A 136 1.59 -2.65 14.03
N VAL A 137 1.60 -1.37 14.41
CA VAL A 137 0.99 -0.30 13.62
C VAL A 137 1.84 -0.01 12.38
N VAL A 138 1.25 -0.17 11.19
CA VAL A 138 1.94 0.12 9.93
C VAL A 138 1.61 1.54 9.45
N GLY A 139 0.36 1.99 9.66
CA GLY A 139 -0.10 3.33 9.32
C GLY A 139 -1.52 3.30 8.74
N ALA A 140 -1.91 4.27 7.91
CA ALA A 140 -3.28 4.35 7.39
C ALA A 140 -3.43 3.70 6.00
N THR A 141 -4.55 3.01 5.75
CA THR A 141 -4.93 2.53 4.41
C THR A 141 -5.23 3.72 3.46
N PRO A 142 -4.98 3.60 2.14
CA PRO A 142 -4.60 2.38 1.41
C PRO A 142 -3.09 2.16 1.23
N TYR A 143 -2.69 0.89 1.12
CA TYR A 143 -1.35 0.47 0.74
C TYR A 143 -1.37 -0.20 -0.63
N LYS A 144 -0.67 0.41 -1.60
CA LYS A 144 -0.58 -0.11 -2.96
C LYS A 144 0.41 -1.27 -3.11
N SER A 145 1.45 -1.28 -2.30
CA SER A 145 2.48 -2.32 -2.27
C SER A 145 3.11 -2.33 -0.89
N LEU A 146 2.99 -3.43 -0.17
CA LEU A 146 3.63 -3.65 1.11
C LEU A 146 4.38 -4.99 1.06
N ALA A 147 5.71 -4.91 1.00
CA ALA A 147 6.57 -6.09 1.00
C ALA A 147 6.62 -6.69 2.41
N MET A 148 6.25 -7.97 2.52
CA MET A 148 6.19 -8.69 3.78
C MET A 148 6.72 -10.11 3.62
N ARG A 149 7.21 -10.70 4.71
CA ARG A 149 7.60 -12.11 4.68
C ARG A 149 6.42 -12.97 4.22
N SER A 150 6.71 -14.06 3.53
CA SER A 150 5.71 -15.06 3.20
C SER A 150 5.28 -15.79 4.47
N GLY A 151 4.02 -16.15 4.53
CA GLY A 151 3.40 -16.87 5.63
C GLY A 151 2.10 -16.22 6.09
N THR A 152 1.62 -16.68 7.23
CA THR A 152 0.37 -16.22 7.81
C THR A 152 0.55 -14.89 8.55
N HIS A 153 -0.25 -13.90 8.18
CA HIS A 153 -0.28 -12.58 8.80
C HIS A 153 -1.68 -12.22 9.27
N THR A 154 -1.78 -11.54 10.42
CA THR A 154 -3.04 -11.01 10.94
C THR A 154 -3.13 -9.53 10.66
N LEU A 155 -4.11 -9.15 9.83
CA LEU A 155 -4.40 -7.77 9.47
C LEU A 155 -5.56 -7.27 10.33
N ILE A 156 -5.39 -6.11 10.96
CA ILE A 156 -6.44 -5.44 11.71
C ILE A 156 -6.56 -4.01 11.18
N ALA A 157 -7.75 -3.62 10.73
CA ALA A 157 -8.05 -2.23 10.41
C ALA A 157 -8.93 -1.63 11.51
N ASP A 158 -8.48 -0.52 12.07
CA ASP A 158 -9.16 0.23 13.13
C ASP A 158 -9.47 1.66 12.69
N ARG A 159 -10.61 2.18 13.13
CA ARG A 159 -11.00 3.57 12.88
C ARG A 159 -12.04 4.03 13.87
N ASP A 160 -11.86 5.25 14.37
CA ASP A 160 -12.81 5.91 15.27
C ASP A 160 -14.25 5.89 14.73
N GLY A 161 -15.17 5.45 15.59
CA GLY A 161 -16.60 5.32 15.26
C GLY A 161 -16.98 4.02 14.53
N PHE A 162 -16.01 3.16 14.22
CA PHE A 162 -16.22 1.85 13.60
C PHE A 162 -15.69 0.73 14.48
N ARG A 163 -16.25 -0.48 14.33
CA ARG A 163 -15.69 -1.70 14.89
C ARG A 163 -14.50 -2.10 14.03
N SER A 164 -13.39 -2.46 14.68
CA SER A 164 -12.21 -2.99 14.00
C SER A 164 -12.55 -4.22 13.17
N ALA A 165 -12.03 -4.29 11.95
CA ALA A 165 -12.09 -5.49 11.11
C ALA A 165 -10.77 -6.26 11.25
N SER A 166 -10.84 -7.59 11.44
CA SER A 166 -9.67 -8.46 11.51
C SER A 166 -9.74 -9.54 10.42
N ARG A 167 -8.61 -9.82 9.77
CA ARG A 167 -8.49 -10.86 8.75
C ARG A 167 -7.11 -11.49 8.81
N THR A 168 -7.10 -12.82 8.91
CA THR A 168 -5.88 -13.61 8.71
C THR A 168 -5.71 -13.89 7.22
N VAL A 169 -4.50 -13.68 6.71
CA VAL A 169 -4.14 -13.95 5.32
C VAL A 169 -2.90 -14.82 5.25
N ASP A 170 -2.79 -15.64 4.22
CA ASP A 170 -1.59 -16.43 3.93
C ASP A 170 -0.93 -15.84 2.70
N LEU A 171 0.21 -15.17 2.90
CA LEU A 171 0.96 -14.51 1.85
C LEU A 171 2.00 -15.48 1.28
N THR A 172 1.86 -15.82 0.01
CA THR A 172 2.82 -16.70 -0.66
C THR A 172 4.10 -15.95 -1.02
N ALA A 173 5.22 -16.66 -1.00
CA ALA A 173 6.50 -16.14 -1.46
C ALA A 173 6.43 -15.75 -2.95
N GLY A 174 6.86 -14.52 -3.27
CA GLY A 174 6.74 -13.93 -4.61
C GLY A 174 5.30 -13.67 -5.06
N GLY A 175 4.30 -13.96 -4.23
CA GLY A 175 2.90 -13.72 -4.53
C GLY A 175 2.48 -12.30 -4.25
N GLU A 176 1.48 -11.83 -5.00
CA GLU A 176 0.74 -10.60 -4.68
C GLU A 176 -0.64 -10.97 -4.13
N LEU A 177 -1.04 -10.33 -3.04
CA LEU A 177 -2.35 -10.55 -2.43
C LEU A 177 -3.07 -9.22 -2.20
N ASP A 178 -4.30 -9.13 -2.72
CA ASP A 178 -5.17 -7.98 -2.53
C ASP A 178 -6.17 -8.25 -1.39
N VAL A 179 -6.24 -7.33 -0.43
CA VAL A 179 -7.12 -7.43 0.73
C VAL A 179 -7.94 -6.16 0.88
N HIS A 180 -9.25 -6.33 0.89
CA HIS A 180 -10.18 -5.27 1.28
C HIS A 180 -10.79 -5.55 2.66
N LEU A 181 -10.73 -4.56 3.56
CA LEU A 181 -11.26 -4.63 4.93
C LEU A 181 -12.47 -3.71 5.08
N THR A 182 -13.64 -4.27 5.37
CA THR A 182 -14.86 -3.48 5.59
C THR A 182 -15.15 -3.35 7.08
N LEU A 183 -15.12 -2.12 7.59
CA LEU A 183 -15.42 -1.83 8.99
C LEU A 183 -16.90 -1.47 9.16
N SER A 184 -17.50 -1.91 10.27
CA SER A 184 -18.91 -1.65 10.56
C SER A 184 -19.07 -0.51 11.58
N PRO A 185 -19.94 0.48 11.37
CA PRO A 185 -20.18 1.56 12.34
C PRO A 185 -20.59 1.03 13.73
N ILE A 186 -20.06 1.64 14.79
CA ILE A 186 -20.53 1.38 16.16
C ILE A 186 -21.86 2.11 16.34
N ARG A 187 -22.99 1.39 16.31
CA ARG A 187 -24.27 1.97 16.74
C ARG A 187 -24.22 2.15 18.26
N ARG A 188 -24.14 3.39 18.73
CA ARG A 188 -24.39 3.71 20.15
C ARG A 188 -25.89 3.63 20.39
N SER A 189 -26.33 2.85 21.39
CA SER A 189 -27.74 2.80 21.76
C SER A 189 -28.15 4.13 22.39
N ILE A 190 -29.33 4.65 22.01
CA ILE A 190 -29.89 5.89 22.57
C ILE A 190 -30.25 5.69 24.06
N THR A 191 -30.43 4.44 24.49
CA THR A 191 -30.77 4.05 25.86
C THR A 191 -29.66 4.31 26.88
N ASP A 192 -28.41 4.52 26.44
CA ASP A 192 -27.27 4.78 27.34
C ASP A 192 -27.21 6.23 27.83
N ARG A 193 -28.10 7.11 27.33
CA ARG A 193 -28.18 8.49 27.82
C ARG A 193 -29.15 8.58 29.00
N TRP A 194 -28.65 9.02 30.15
CA TRP A 194 -29.41 9.20 31.39
C TRP A 194 -30.70 10.06 31.26
N TRP A 195 -30.79 10.96 30.26
CA TRP A 195 -32.02 11.73 29.97
C TRP A 195 -33.11 10.95 29.20
N PHE A 196 -32.82 9.76 28.64
CA PHE A 196 -33.80 8.95 27.92
C PHE A 196 -34.97 8.53 28.84
N TRP A 197 -34.69 8.17 30.09
CA TRP A 197 -35.71 7.74 31.06
C TRP A 197 -36.70 8.84 31.48
N PRO A 198 -36.31 10.10 31.75
CA PRO A 198 -37.30 11.15 32.03
C PRO A 198 -38.23 11.49 30.85
N ALA A 199 -37.77 11.39 29.58
CA ALA A 199 -38.63 11.65 28.42
C ALA A 199 -39.71 10.56 28.20
N VAL A 200 -39.39 9.29 28.43
CA VAL A 200 -40.37 8.18 28.38
C VAL A 200 -41.34 8.25 29.57
N GLY A 201 -40.88 8.68 30.75
CA GLY A 201 -41.71 8.83 31.95
C GLY A 201 -42.84 9.86 31.83
N VAL A 202 -42.63 10.96 31.09
CA VAL A 202 -43.64 12.01 30.89
C VAL A 202 -44.83 11.54 30.03
N VAL A 203 -44.60 10.66 29.06
CA VAL A 203 -45.67 10.17 28.16
C VAL A 203 -46.60 9.18 28.87
N ALA A 204 -46.08 8.33 29.76
CA ALA A 204 -46.90 7.39 30.52
C ALA A 204 -47.83 8.07 31.54
N LEU A 205 -47.42 9.23 32.08
CA LEU A 205 -48.24 10.03 32.99
C LEU A 205 -49.28 10.91 32.27
N GLY A 206 -49.05 11.26 31.00
CA GLY A 206 -50.01 12.02 30.19
C GLY A 206 -51.31 11.26 29.89
N VAL A 207 -51.24 9.94 29.74
CA VAL A 207 -52.43 9.10 29.46
C VAL A 207 -53.28 8.88 30.73
N THR A 208 -52.67 8.82 31.91
CA THR A 208 -53.43 8.74 33.18
C THR A 208 -53.96 10.10 33.63
N GLY A 209 -53.23 11.19 33.41
CA GLY A 209 -53.69 12.55 33.74
C GLY A 209 -54.83 13.06 32.85
N GLY A 210 -54.88 12.67 31.57
CA GLY A 210 -55.93 13.07 30.64
C GLY A 210 -57.31 12.46 30.94
N ILE A 211 -57.35 11.23 31.46
CA ILE A 211 -58.62 10.57 31.86
C ILE A 211 -59.18 11.22 33.13
N ILE A 212 -58.33 11.61 34.08
CA ILE A 212 -58.77 12.26 35.33
C ILE A 212 -59.26 13.69 35.06
N TYR A 213 -58.59 14.44 34.18
CA TYR A 213 -58.93 15.86 33.93
C TYR A 213 -60.29 16.06 33.22
N VAL A 214 -60.73 15.11 32.39
CA VAL A 214 -62.05 15.15 31.75
C VAL A 214 -63.16 14.70 32.70
N ALA A 215 -62.86 13.86 33.69
CA ALA A 215 -63.85 13.32 34.63
C ALA A 215 -64.26 14.27 35.77
N THR A 216 -63.57 15.40 35.96
CA THR A 216 -63.85 16.34 37.07
C THR A 216 -64.46 17.67 36.63
N ARG A 217 -64.88 17.82 35.36
CA ARG A 217 -65.73 18.94 34.96
C ARG A 217 -67.19 18.60 35.22
N ASP A 218 -67.55 18.55 36.50
CA ASP A 218 -68.93 18.75 36.89
C ASP A 218 -69.25 20.21 36.56
N GLY A 219 -70.03 20.42 35.50
CA GLY A 219 -70.61 21.72 35.21
C GLY A 219 -71.49 22.12 36.38
N GLU A 220 -71.16 23.21 37.07
CA GLU A 220 -72.05 23.84 38.04
C GLU A 220 -73.37 24.16 37.35
N LEU A 221 -74.41 23.37 37.64
CA LEU A 221 -75.78 23.70 37.31
C LEU A 221 -76.18 24.92 38.15
N PRO A 222 -76.81 25.95 37.56
CA PRO A 222 -77.22 27.13 38.32
C PRO A 222 -78.26 26.74 39.39
N PRO A 223 -78.29 27.44 40.53
CA PRO A 223 -79.16 27.08 41.65
C PRO A 223 -80.64 27.23 41.26
N ILE A 224 -81.42 26.19 41.55
CA ILE A 224 -82.88 26.19 41.37
C ILE A 224 -83.48 26.98 42.53
N HIS A 225 -84.12 28.11 42.24
CA HIS A 225 -84.84 28.89 43.24
C HIS A 225 -86.28 28.38 43.38
N CYS A 226 -86.62 27.96 44.59
CA CYS A 226 -87.95 27.48 44.97
C CYS A 226 -88.65 28.52 45.85
N THR A 227 -89.96 28.72 45.62
CA THR A 227 -90.85 29.49 46.51
C THR A 227 -92.00 28.60 47.00
N ASP A 228 -92.79 29.09 47.96
CA ASP A 228 -93.86 28.32 48.63
C ASP A 228 -94.99 27.79 47.72
N MET A 229 -94.97 28.11 46.42
CA MET A 229 -95.92 27.56 45.44
C MET A 229 -95.30 26.47 44.52
N GLY A 230 -94.10 25.98 44.86
CA GLY A 230 -93.42 24.88 44.17
C GLY A 230 -92.40 25.34 43.12
N CYS A 231 -91.49 24.45 42.75
CA CYS A 231 -90.44 24.69 41.75
C CYS A 231 -90.72 23.84 40.51
N MET A 232 -90.63 24.47 39.33
CA MET A 232 -90.60 23.79 38.04
C MET A 232 -89.18 23.86 37.46
N PRO A 233 -88.78 22.85 36.67
CA PRO A 233 -87.39 22.67 36.23
C PRO A 233 -86.87 23.81 35.34
#